data_AF-A0A2N1W2G7-F1
#
_entry.id   AF-A0A2N1W2G7-F1
#
_cell.length_a   1.000
_cell.length_b   1.000
_cell.length_c   1.000
_cell.angle_alpha   90.00
_cell.angle_beta   90.00
_cell.angle_gamma   90.00
#
_symmetry.space_group_name_H-M   'P 1'
#
loop_
_entity.id
_entity.type
_entity.pdbx_description
1 polymer ?
#
loop_
_entity_poly.entity_id
_entity_poly.type
_entity_poly.pdbx_seq_one_letter_code
_entity_poly.pdbx_strand_id
1 'polypeptide(L)'
;MRDGVWKALTAGILLTFFLISCAEKKPGIKERFDSGDITSIKSALTDMWRLNDSSYMVDSLKFLEDEKLYPYAAKALALMDSPMADMIVVGRMAGAKNKKGHLLYFLISSKNRKAPADVLTFIEVNYKDLNSQEKTLADAVLFRSGKASVLTFDGAEKLDAVSLNEICLLAGETKYRQALPFLAALKNNTDISAAALRAMNLINSKNVIKYDFKDRVISKNPYWVKYENNPIMPIVQNSYKSWHTANPDILINNNTMYFYYRGGDGHDKICLATSSMENFDAVHFIDYVKNPIVGVGKKGTFDDNAALDPAAIHFNGKVFLYYSGLGEGDDSIGLAVSKDFYDFKKFKKPVIKGRAPEAVLKEGVIYLYYVLPNAKTGYSIYLATSDDGYNFIKYSDKPIFEPAPDVNTWDGKSVTTPRITEKNGIYYMLYCGDNKYIDYPPFFGLAYSYDLVNWHRGTQNPIFSRSAKGAFDDGGIWYGQLYEHKGKTYMWYEGWGGGPESHDKEYGPGRSQIGLAVSEYGIEEMF
;
A
#
# COMPACT_ATOMS: atom_id res chain seq x y z
N MET A 1 56.32 27.75 38.49
CA MET A 1 55.64 26.67 39.24
C MET A 1 54.43 27.32 39.89
N ARG A 2 53.28 27.23 39.23
CA ARG A 2 52.21 26.23 39.39
C ARG A 2 51.06 26.90 40.18
N ASP A 3 49.85 26.67 39.69
CA ASP A 3 48.56 26.96 40.32
C ASP A 3 48.00 28.39 40.15
N GLY A 4 47.56 28.70 38.93
CA GLY A 4 46.78 29.92 38.66
C GLY A 4 45.98 30.00 37.35
N VAL A 5 45.80 28.90 36.60
CA VAL A 5 45.12 28.95 35.27
C VAL A 5 44.07 27.84 35.05
N TRP A 6 43.56 27.20 36.11
CA TRP A 6 42.53 26.16 35.98
C TRP A 6 41.25 26.47 36.78
N LYS A 7 40.74 27.69 36.62
CA LYS A 7 39.36 28.07 37.03
C LYS A 7 38.76 29.06 36.03
N ALA A 8 38.62 28.62 34.77
CA ALA A 8 37.82 29.34 33.76
C ALA A 8 37.32 28.46 32.60
N LEU A 9 37.40 27.11 32.70
CA LEU A 9 37.13 26.23 31.54
C LEU A 9 36.17 25.06 31.82
N THR A 10 35.48 25.05 32.96
CA THR A 10 34.53 23.96 33.30
C THR A 10 33.15 24.46 33.76
N ALA A 11 32.80 25.71 33.45
CA ALA A 11 31.46 26.28 33.73
C ALA A 11 30.77 26.87 32.48
N GLY A 12 31.27 26.56 31.28
CA GLY A 12 30.77 27.13 30.01
C GLY A 12 30.48 26.12 28.90
N ILE A 13 30.33 24.82 29.20
CA ILE A 13 30.01 23.76 28.23
C ILE A 13 28.90 22.84 28.79
N LEU A 14 27.82 23.43 29.34
CA LEU A 14 26.72 22.63 29.88
C LEU A 14 25.33 23.24 29.69
N LEU A 15 25.17 24.19 28.75
CA LEU A 15 23.85 24.80 28.51
C LEU A 15 23.62 25.27 27.08
N THR A 16 23.82 24.39 26.09
CA THR A 16 23.20 24.52 24.75
C THR A 16 23.31 23.21 23.96
N PHE A 17 22.66 22.15 24.44
CA PHE A 17 22.22 21.05 23.58
C PHE A 17 20.80 20.63 23.99
N PHE A 18 19.92 21.62 24.11
CA PHE A 18 18.49 21.41 24.08
C PHE A 18 18.04 21.50 22.61
N LEU A 19 17.57 20.36 22.09
CA LEU A 19 16.58 20.23 21.03
C LEU A 19 16.74 21.14 19.80
N ILE A 20 17.68 20.77 18.94
CA ILE A 20 17.53 21.03 17.51
C ILE A 20 17.55 19.66 16.81
N SER A 21 16.40 18.98 16.83
CA SER A 21 16.02 18.16 15.69
C SER A 21 15.31 19.09 14.70
N CYS A 22 16.03 20.10 14.21
CA CYS A 22 15.65 20.70 12.94
C CYS A 22 15.94 19.63 11.90
N ALA A 23 14.95 18.79 11.59
CA ALA A 23 14.80 18.43 10.19
C ALA A 23 14.79 19.76 9.45
N GLU A 24 15.80 20.03 8.63
CA GLU A 24 15.80 21.22 7.77
C GLU A 24 14.43 21.27 7.09
N LYS A 25 13.76 22.42 7.21
CA LYS A 25 12.43 22.59 6.65
C LYS A 25 12.54 22.27 5.16
N LYS A 26 11.85 21.22 4.71
CA LYS A 26 11.84 20.79 3.31
C LYS A 26 11.52 22.00 2.43
N PRO A 27 12.36 22.35 1.44
CA PRO A 27 12.12 23.50 0.57
C PRO A 27 10.75 23.40 -0.12
N GLY A 28 10.15 24.56 -0.42
CA GLY A 28 8.85 24.64 -1.08
C GLY A 28 8.84 23.94 -2.45
N ILE A 29 7.65 23.61 -2.97
CA ILE A 29 7.53 23.00 -4.31
C ILE A 29 8.19 23.89 -5.37
N LYS A 30 7.94 25.21 -5.33
CA LYS A 30 8.52 26.17 -6.27
C LYS A 30 10.05 26.20 -6.21
N GLU A 31 10.62 26.31 -5.02
CA GLU A 31 12.07 26.34 -4.81
C GLU A 31 12.73 25.07 -5.36
N ARG A 32 12.10 23.91 -5.17
CA ARG A 32 12.60 22.64 -5.72
C ARG A 32 12.45 22.56 -7.24
N PHE A 33 11.37 23.08 -7.82
CA PHE A 33 11.23 23.19 -9.29
C PHE A 33 12.26 24.11 -9.93
N ASP A 34 12.73 25.11 -9.20
CA ASP A 34 13.71 26.09 -9.68
C ASP A 34 15.15 25.71 -9.28
N SER A 35 15.34 24.64 -8.51
CA SER A 35 16.65 24.20 -7.99
C SER A 35 17.63 23.71 -9.06
N GLY A 36 17.12 23.26 -10.20
CA GLY A 36 17.92 22.56 -11.23
C GLY A 36 18.37 21.15 -10.82
N ASP A 37 18.11 20.71 -9.59
CA ASP A 37 18.43 19.37 -9.11
C ASP A 37 17.30 18.39 -9.45
N ILE A 38 17.62 17.33 -10.18
CA ILE A 38 16.66 16.34 -10.68
C ILE A 38 15.92 15.66 -9.52
N THR A 39 16.63 15.33 -8.44
CA THR A 39 16.03 14.65 -7.28
C THR A 39 15.02 15.55 -6.57
N SER A 40 15.38 16.81 -6.38
CA SER A 40 14.51 17.84 -5.81
C SER A 40 13.29 18.08 -6.67
N ILE A 41 13.45 18.18 -8.00
CA ILE A 41 12.33 18.34 -8.93
C ILE A 41 11.41 17.12 -8.90
N LYS A 42 11.93 15.89 -8.91
CA LYS A 42 11.13 14.66 -8.77
C LYS A 42 10.33 14.67 -7.48
N SER A 43 10.97 15.00 -6.36
CA SER A 43 10.29 15.12 -5.06
C SER A 43 9.20 16.19 -5.06
N ALA A 44 9.40 17.30 -5.76
CA ALA A 44 8.41 18.37 -5.89
C ALA A 44 7.25 18.00 -6.81
N LEU A 45 7.51 17.26 -7.90
CA LEU A 45 6.46 16.68 -8.74
C LEU A 45 5.62 15.71 -7.90
N THR A 46 6.28 14.88 -7.09
CA THR A 46 5.63 13.96 -6.14
C THR A 46 4.72 14.72 -5.17
N ASP A 47 5.23 15.76 -4.51
CA ASP A 47 4.41 16.54 -3.57
C ASP A 47 3.27 17.29 -4.27
N MET A 48 3.49 17.84 -5.46
CA MET A 48 2.47 18.55 -6.22
C MET A 48 1.26 17.67 -6.47
N TRP A 49 1.45 16.46 -7.01
CA TRP A 49 0.31 15.57 -7.27
C TRP A 49 -0.23 14.94 -5.98
N ARG A 50 0.65 14.56 -5.04
CA ARG A 50 0.26 13.95 -3.76
C ARG A 50 -0.59 14.87 -2.89
N LEU A 51 -0.30 16.16 -2.89
CA LEU A 51 -1.06 17.18 -2.16
C LEU A 51 -2.22 17.75 -2.99
N ASN A 52 -2.41 17.25 -4.22
CA ASN A 52 -3.35 17.78 -5.20
C ASN A 52 -3.23 19.31 -5.37
N ASP A 53 -1.99 19.85 -5.32
CA ASP A 53 -1.73 21.29 -5.39
C ASP A 53 -1.67 21.75 -6.86
N SER A 54 -2.80 22.22 -7.35
CA SER A 54 -2.94 22.70 -8.73
C SER A 54 -2.14 23.98 -9.04
N SER A 55 -1.62 24.67 -8.02
CA SER A 55 -0.93 25.95 -8.18
C SER A 55 0.34 25.85 -9.02
N TYR A 56 0.94 24.65 -9.08
CA TYR A 56 2.20 24.40 -9.79
C TYR A 56 2.05 23.56 -11.07
N MET A 57 0.82 23.30 -11.52
CA MET A 57 0.58 22.54 -12.76
C MET A 57 1.31 23.17 -13.94
N VAL A 58 1.21 24.50 -14.10
CA VAL A 58 1.82 25.21 -15.23
C VAL A 58 3.35 25.15 -15.17
N ASP A 59 3.94 25.28 -13.98
CA ASP A 59 5.38 25.11 -13.77
C ASP A 59 5.85 23.72 -14.16
N SER A 60 5.04 22.68 -13.89
CA SER A 60 5.41 21.29 -14.16
C SER A 60 5.44 20.92 -15.65
N LEU A 61 4.66 21.63 -16.50
CA LEU A 61 4.55 21.33 -17.93
C LEU A 61 5.89 21.40 -18.66
N LYS A 62 6.80 22.28 -18.21
CA LYS A 62 8.13 22.41 -18.83
C LYS A 62 8.93 21.12 -18.75
N PHE A 63 8.62 20.26 -17.77
CA PHE A 63 9.30 18.99 -17.57
C PHE A 63 8.76 17.87 -18.48
N LEU A 64 7.62 18.03 -19.16
CA LEU A 64 7.11 17.04 -20.12
C LEU A 64 8.00 16.88 -21.37
N GLU A 65 8.82 17.87 -21.67
CA GLU A 65 9.77 17.84 -22.79
C GLU A 65 11.19 17.46 -22.34
N ASP A 66 11.46 17.43 -21.02
CA ASP A 66 12.76 17.09 -20.44
C ASP A 66 12.93 15.57 -20.41
N GLU A 67 13.98 15.05 -21.05
CA GLU A 67 14.20 13.60 -21.19
C GLU A 67 14.36 12.84 -19.87
N LYS A 68 14.81 13.50 -18.80
CA LYS A 68 15.04 12.89 -17.49
C LYS A 68 13.85 13.03 -16.55
N LEU A 69 12.95 13.97 -16.83
CA LEU A 69 11.86 14.36 -15.94
C LEU A 69 10.47 14.07 -16.51
N TYR A 70 10.32 13.90 -17.83
CA TYR A 70 9.00 13.70 -18.45
C TYR A 70 8.19 12.55 -17.86
N PRO A 71 8.77 11.39 -17.44
CA PRO A 71 7.94 10.33 -16.92
C PRO A 71 7.32 10.69 -15.57
N TYR A 72 8.07 11.43 -14.75
CA TYR A 72 7.62 11.92 -13.45
C TYR A 72 6.60 13.04 -13.61
N ALA A 73 6.81 13.95 -14.57
CA ALA A 73 5.88 15.03 -14.86
C ALA A 73 4.56 14.52 -15.45
N ALA A 74 4.63 13.58 -16.40
CA ALA A 74 3.48 12.93 -16.99
C ALA A 74 2.65 12.21 -15.93
N LYS A 75 3.28 11.42 -15.07
CA LYS A 75 2.62 10.75 -13.96
C LYS A 75 2.02 11.75 -12.98
N ALA A 76 2.78 12.73 -12.52
CA ALA A 76 2.28 13.74 -11.57
C ALA A 76 1.02 14.44 -12.12
N LEU A 77 1.07 14.94 -13.34
CA LEU A 77 -0.08 15.61 -13.97
C LEU A 77 -1.27 14.67 -14.18
N ALA A 78 -1.03 13.42 -14.63
CA ALA A 78 -2.10 12.47 -14.93
C ALA A 78 -2.85 12.00 -13.67
N LEU A 79 -2.17 12.00 -12.52
CA LEU A 79 -2.73 11.59 -11.23
C LEU A 79 -3.45 12.72 -10.48
N MET A 80 -3.34 13.96 -10.95
CA MET A 80 -4.08 15.08 -10.37
C MET A 80 -5.57 14.99 -10.72
N ASP A 81 -6.43 15.28 -9.74
CA ASP A 81 -7.88 15.39 -9.94
C ASP A 81 -8.23 16.78 -10.52
N SER A 82 -7.77 17.04 -11.75
CA SER A 82 -7.98 18.32 -12.42
C SER A 82 -8.36 18.12 -13.89
N PRO A 83 -9.62 18.44 -14.28
CA PRO A 83 -10.03 18.49 -15.69
C PRO A 83 -9.23 19.49 -16.53
N MET A 84 -8.62 20.50 -15.91
CA MET A 84 -7.78 21.48 -16.62
C MET A 84 -6.46 20.88 -17.12
N ALA A 85 -5.95 19.83 -16.47
CA ALA A 85 -4.69 19.21 -16.85
C ALA A 85 -4.73 18.70 -18.30
N ASP A 86 -5.83 18.03 -18.70
CA ASP A 86 -5.99 17.53 -20.07
C ASP A 86 -5.94 18.68 -21.08
N MET A 87 -6.76 19.72 -20.87
CA MET A 87 -6.84 20.86 -21.78
C MET A 87 -5.48 21.54 -21.97
N ILE A 88 -4.72 21.72 -20.89
CA ILE A 88 -3.43 22.41 -20.94
C ILE A 88 -2.37 21.54 -21.62
N VAL A 89 -2.36 20.22 -21.34
CA VAL A 89 -1.42 19.29 -21.98
C VAL A 89 -1.73 19.17 -23.48
N VAL A 90 -3.00 19.08 -23.88
CA VAL A 90 -3.41 19.10 -25.30
C VAL A 90 -2.90 20.36 -25.99
N GLY A 91 -3.14 21.53 -25.39
CA GLY A 91 -2.79 22.82 -25.98
C GLY A 91 -1.28 23.02 -26.23
N ARG A 92 -0.41 22.32 -25.50
CA ARG A 92 1.06 22.39 -25.70
C ARG A 92 1.62 21.32 -26.61
N MET A 93 0.92 20.19 -26.77
CA MET A 93 1.42 19.03 -27.51
C MET A 93 1.80 19.34 -28.95
N ALA A 94 1.02 20.16 -29.66
CA ALA A 94 1.26 20.49 -31.06
C ALA A 94 2.59 21.24 -31.29
N GLY A 95 2.97 22.12 -30.35
CA GLY A 95 4.22 22.89 -30.42
C GLY A 95 5.42 22.22 -29.76
N ALA A 96 5.22 21.09 -29.06
CA ALA A 96 6.27 20.42 -28.32
C ALA A 96 7.31 19.80 -29.25
N LYS A 97 8.60 20.00 -28.92
CA LYS A 97 9.72 19.40 -29.67
C LYS A 97 9.81 17.91 -29.39
N ASN A 98 9.55 17.52 -28.15
CA ASN A 98 9.53 16.14 -27.69
C ASN A 98 8.12 15.81 -27.15
N LYS A 99 7.43 14.86 -27.78
CA LYS A 99 6.04 14.53 -27.45
C LYS A 99 5.92 13.33 -26.50
N LYS A 100 7.02 12.69 -26.10
CA LYS A 100 7.03 11.51 -25.21
C LYS A 100 6.25 11.76 -23.92
N GLY A 101 6.53 12.86 -23.21
CA GLY A 101 5.82 13.19 -21.96
C GLY A 101 4.32 13.42 -22.14
N HIS A 102 3.91 14.07 -23.24
CA HIS A 102 2.51 14.33 -23.54
C HIS A 102 1.75 13.03 -23.87
N LEU A 103 2.34 12.16 -24.70
CA LEU A 103 1.76 10.87 -25.05
C LEU A 103 1.69 9.93 -23.84
N LEU A 104 2.74 9.87 -23.02
CA LEU A 104 2.75 9.11 -21.78
C LEU A 104 1.69 9.63 -20.80
N TYR A 105 1.53 10.95 -20.68
CA TYR A 105 0.46 11.55 -19.89
C TYR A 105 -0.92 11.02 -20.31
N PHE A 106 -1.23 11.02 -21.60
CA PHE A 106 -2.53 10.52 -22.09
C PHE A 106 -2.68 9.01 -21.94
N LEU A 107 -1.59 8.25 -22.04
CA LEU A 107 -1.60 6.82 -21.75
C LEU A 107 -1.96 6.56 -20.28
N ILE A 108 -1.38 7.31 -19.35
CA ILE A 108 -1.65 7.16 -17.91
C ILE A 108 -3.06 7.67 -17.56
N SER A 109 -3.41 8.89 -17.99
CA SER A 109 -4.70 9.51 -17.65
C SER A 109 -5.89 8.73 -18.23
N SER A 110 -5.67 8.03 -19.35
CA SER A 110 -6.70 7.22 -19.98
C SER A 110 -7.19 6.00 -19.17
N LYS A 111 -6.50 5.68 -18.05
CA LYS A 111 -6.96 4.69 -17.06
C LYS A 111 -8.21 5.14 -16.31
N ASN A 112 -8.33 6.44 -16.07
CA ASN A 112 -9.37 7.02 -15.21
C ASN A 112 -10.43 7.79 -16.02
N ARG A 113 -10.07 8.29 -17.20
CA ARG A 113 -10.95 9.06 -18.08
C ARG A 113 -10.64 8.77 -19.55
N LYS A 114 -11.52 9.08 -20.50
CA LYS A 114 -11.21 8.84 -21.92
C LYS A 114 -10.21 9.88 -22.43
N ALA A 115 -9.29 9.46 -23.30
CA ALA A 115 -8.40 10.40 -23.99
C ALA A 115 -9.24 11.41 -24.80
N PRO A 116 -8.91 12.72 -24.76
CA PRO A 116 -9.65 13.74 -25.52
C PRO A 116 -9.64 13.44 -27.03
N ALA A 117 -10.75 13.74 -27.72
CA ALA A 117 -10.88 13.51 -29.17
C ALA A 117 -9.81 14.27 -29.98
N ASP A 118 -9.41 15.45 -29.51
CA ASP A 118 -8.36 16.26 -30.14
C ASP A 118 -7.00 15.57 -30.11
N VAL A 119 -6.70 14.81 -29.05
CA VAL A 119 -5.46 14.01 -28.94
C VAL A 119 -5.46 12.88 -29.96
N LEU A 120 -6.59 12.18 -30.07
CA LEU A 120 -6.73 11.06 -31.00
C LEU A 120 -6.58 11.55 -32.45
N THR A 121 -7.27 12.65 -32.77
CA THR A 121 -7.17 13.31 -34.08
C THR A 121 -5.74 13.79 -34.35
N PHE A 122 -5.10 14.39 -33.34
CA PHE A 122 -3.71 14.83 -33.45
C PHE A 122 -2.78 13.67 -33.79
N ILE A 123 -2.90 12.55 -33.07
CA ILE A 123 -2.09 11.35 -33.33
C ILE A 123 -2.31 10.85 -34.75
N GLU A 124 -3.56 10.70 -35.18
CA GLU A 124 -3.91 10.20 -36.52
C GLU A 124 -3.33 11.09 -37.64
N VAL A 125 -3.41 12.41 -37.51
CA VAL A 125 -2.92 13.37 -38.51
C VAL A 125 -1.39 13.42 -38.55
N ASN A 126 -0.73 13.40 -37.39
CA ASN A 126 0.72 13.65 -37.28
C ASN A 126 1.54 12.36 -37.13
N TYR A 127 0.92 11.18 -37.20
CA TYR A 127 1.56 9.89 -36.92
C TYR A 127 2.86 9.69 -37.70
N LYS A 128 2.89 10.10 -38.98
CA LYS A 128 4.05 9.92 -39.85
C LYS A 128 5.28 10.68 -39.35
N ASP A 129 5.07 11.83 -38.72
CA ASP A 129 6.10 12.74 -38.24
C ASP A 129 6.64 12.38 -36.84
N LEU A 130 5.99 11.44 -36.15
CA LEU A 130 6.46 10.92 -34.87
C LEU A 130 7.70 10.03 -35.03
N ASN A 131 8.64 10.15 -34.09
CA ASN A 131 9.77 9.22 -34.00
C ASN A 131 9.33 7.84 -33.48
N SER A 132 10.22 6.85 -33.47
CA SER A 132 9.85 5.46 -33.10
C SER A 132 9.29 5.34 -31.68
N GLN A 133 9.90 6.00 -30.70
CA GLN A 133 9.45 5.97 -29.30
C GLN A 133 8.09 6.67 -29.13
N GLU A 134 7.89 7.80 -29.81
CA GLU A 134 6.61 8.51 -29.82
C GLU A 134 5.52 7.67 -30.49
N LYS A 135 5.82 6.95 -31.57
CA LYS A 135 4.87 6.04 -32.21
C LYS A 135 4.43 4.93 -31.27
N THR A 136 5.35 4.30 -30.54
CA THR A 136 5.00 3.27 -29.55
C THR A 136 3.99 3.80 -28.52
N LEU A 137 4.23 4.99 -27.95
CA LEU A 137 3.33 5.59 -26.97
C LEU A 137 2.00 6.03 -27.59
N ALA A 138 2.03 6.56 -28.81
CA ALA A 138 0.84 6.95 -29.56
C ALA A 138 -0.05 5.73 -29.88
N ASP A 139 0.54 4.62 -30.31
CA ASP A 139 -0.17 3.36 -30.55
C ASP A 139 -0.80 2.84 -29.26
N ALA A 140 -0.11 2.93 -28.13
CA ALA A 140 -0.66 2.56 -26.83
C ALA A 140 -1.89 3.42 -26.45
N VAL A 141 -1.85 4.73 -26.70
CA VAL A 141 -3.00 5.65 -26.49
C VAL A 141 -4.18 5.28 -27.40
N LEU A 142 -3.92 5.05 -28.69
CA LEU A 142 -4.95 4.66 -29.65
C LEU A 142 -5.58 3.30 -29.29
N PHE A 143 -4.75 2.31 -28.94
CA PHE A 143 -5.17 0.97 -28.59
C PHE A 143 -6.05 0.98 -27.33
N ARG A 144 -5.60 1.66 -26.25
CA ARG A 144 -6.39 1.80 -25.01
C ARG A 144 -7.71 2.54 -25.25
N SER A 145 -7.74 3.48 -26.19
CA SER A 145 -8.94 4.22 -26.58
C SER A 145 -9.87 3.44 -27.53
N GLY A 146 -9.51 2.22 -27.94
CA GLY A 146 -10.27 1.40 -28.89
C GLY A 146 -10.21 1.92 -30.34
N LYS A 147 -9.28 2.81 -30.66
CA LYS A 147 -9.04 3.36 -32.01
C LYS A 147 -8.07 2.52 -32.84
N ALA A 148 -7.27 1.69 -32.19
CA ALA A 148 -6.42 0.70 -32.83
C ALA A 148 -6.72 -0.71 -32.29
N SER A 149 -6.64 -1.72 -33.16
CA SER A 149 -6.82 -3.14 -32.81
C SER A 149 -5.50 -3.87 -32.56
N VAL A 150 -4.37 -3.22 -32.82
CA VAL A 150 -3.02 -3.76 -32.70
C VAL A 150 -2.18 -2.77 -31.90
N LEU A 151 -1.37 -3.29 -30.98
CA LEU A 151 -0.33 -2.55 -30.28
C LEU A 151 1.02 -2.93 -30.89
N THR A 152 1.79 -1.95 -31.34
CA THR A 152 3.16 -2.17 -31.82
C THR A 152 4.16 -1.96 -30.70
N PHE A 153 5.31 -2.65 -30.78
CA PHE A 153 6.40 -2.54 -29.80
C PHE A 153 7.69 -2.05 -30.44
N ASP A 154 7.62 -1.55 -31.69
CA ASP A 154 8.78 -1.07 -32.42
C ASP A 154 9.32 0.20 -31.74
N GLY A 155 10.57 0.16 -31.28
CA GLY A 155 11.20 1.25 -30.54
C GLY A 155 10.91 1.26 -29.05
N ALA A 156 10.08 0.32 -28.55
CA ALA A 156 9.78 0.20 -27.12
C ALA A 156 11.05 -0.10 -26.31
N GLU A 157 12.02 -0.82 -26.86
CA GLU A 157 13.28 -1.17 -26.21
C GLU A 157 14.14 0.05 -25.82
N LYS A 158 13.85 1.22 -26.40
CA LYS A 158 14.55 2.48 -26.10
C LYS A 158 13.79 3.36 -25.11
N LEU A 159 12.57 2.99 -24.73
CA LEU A 159 11.79 3.76 -23.77
C LEU A 159 12.39 3.62 -22.37
N ASP A 160 12.11 4.62 -21.53
CA ASP A 160 12.48 4.57 -20.12
C ASP A 160 11.64 3.54 -19.36
N ALA A 161 12.08 3.17 -18.14
CA ALA A 161 11.43 2.15 -17.33
C ALA A 161 9.96 2.46 -17.00
N VAL A 162 9.59 3.73 -16.80
CA VAL A 162 8.20 4.11 -16.49
C VAL A 162 7.32 3.92 -17.72
N SER A 163 7.76 4.37 -18.89
CA SER A 163 7.03 4.17 -20.15
C SER A 163 6.88 2.68 -20.50
N LEU A 164 7.95 1.89 -20.35
CA LEU A 164 7.92 0.45 -20.59
C LEU A 164 6.98 -0.28 -19.63
N ASN A 165 6.96 0.13 -18.36
CA ASN A 165 6.02 -0.41 -17.38
C ASN A 165 4.59 -0.19 -17.88
N GLU A 166 4.20 1.04 -18.24
CA GLU A 166 2.85 1.34 -18.72
C GLU A 166 2.42 0.52 -19.95
N ILE A 167 3.35 0.22 -20.85
CA ILE A 167 3.10 -0.67 -22.00
C ILE A 167 2.87 -2.12 -21.55
N CYS A 168 3.68 -2.64 -20.64
CA CYS A 168 3.50 -3.99 -20.08
C CYS A 168 2.12 -4.11 -19.40
N LEU A 169 1.73 -3.09 -18.65
CA LEU A 169 0.42 -3.04 -17.98
C LEU A 169 -0.73 -3.07 -18.97
N LEU A 170 -0.67 -2.23 -20.01
CA LEU A 170 -1.67 -2.23 -21.07
C LEU A 170 -1.80 -3.62 -21.71
N ALA A 171 -0.68 -4.28 -22.04
CA ALA A 171 -0.68 -5.61 -22.63
C ALA A 171 -1.33 -6.67 -21.71
N GLY A 172 -1.00 -6.64 -20.41
CA GLY A 172 -1.59 -7.54 -19.41
C GLY A 172 -3.08 -7.30 -19.19
N GLU A 173 -3.48 -6.05 -18.97
CA GLU A 173 -4.88 -5.63 -18.75
C GLU A 173 -5.80 -6.02 -19.92
N THR A 174 -5.29 -5.90 -21.14
CA THR A 174 -6.03 -6.24 -22.37
C THR A 174 -5.87 -7.70 -22.79
N LYS A 175 -5.09 -8.50 -22.04
CA LYS A 175 -4.75 -9.89 -22.35
C LYS A 175 -4.22 -10.05 -23.79
N TYR A 176 -3.41 -9.09 -24.25
CA TYR A 176 -2.93 -9.03 -25.62
C TYR A 176 -1.83 -10.06 -25.87
N ARG A 177 -2.22 -11.24 -26.38
CA ARG A 177 -1.32 -12.40 -26.55
C ARG A 177 -0.12 -12.14 -27.45
N GLN A 178 -0.25 -11.26 -28.44
CA GLN A 178 0.85 -10.92 -29.34
C GLN A 178 1.99 -10.19 -28.61
N ALA A 179 1.77 -9.66 -27.40
CA ALA A 179 2.82 -9.07 -26.57
C ALA A 179 3.77 -10.10 -25.94
N LEU A 180 3.42 -11.39 -25.90
CA LEU A 180 4.20 -12.40 -25.17
C LEU A 180 5.69 -12.44 -25.55
N PRO A 181 6.10 -12.38 -26.84
CA PRO A 181 7.52 -12.34 -27.20
C PRO A 181 8.23 -11.10 -26.66
N PHE A 182 7.57 -9.93 -26.74
CA PHE A 182 8.10 -8.67 -26.21
C PHE A 182 8.25 -8.73 -24.68
N LEU A 183 7.22 -9.17 -23.97
CA LEU A 183 7.26 -9.31 -22.51
C LEU A 183 8.32 -10.32 -22.05
N ALA A 184 8.49 -11.42 -22.78
CA ALA A 184 9.52 -12.42 -22.49
C ALA A 184 10.94 -11.83 -22.63
N ALA A 185 11.17 -10.97 -23.62
CA ALA A 185 12.45 -10.28 -23.81
C ALA A 185 12.78 -9.33 -22.65
N LEU A 186 11.77 -8.79 -21.95
CA LEU A 186 11.94 -7.89 -20.81
C LEU A 186 12.15 -8.61 -19.47
N LYS A 187 11.97 -9.94 -19.40
CA LYS A 187 12.01 -10.70 -18.13
C LYS A 187 13.35 -10.56 -17.38
N ASN A 188 14.44 -10.33 -18.10
CA ASN A 188 15.78 -10.18 -17.52
C ASN A 188 16.17 -8.72 -17.23
N ASN A 189 15.28 -7.76 -17.53
CA ASN A 189 15.50 -6.36 -17.20
C ASN A 189 15.15 -6.14 -15.72
N THR A 190 16.12 -5.74 -14.90
CA THR A 190 15.94 -5.57 -13.45
C THR A 190 14.82 -4.59 -13.10
N ASP A 191 14.62 -3.57 -13.92
CA ASP A 191 13.70 -2.47 -13.62
C ASP A 191 12.26 -2.77 -14.07
N ILE A 192 12.07 -3.74 -14.97
CA ILE A 192 10.76 -4.00 -15.63
C ILE A 192 10.31 -5.47 -15.51
N SER A 193 11.19 -6.37 -15.04
CA SER A 193 10.93 -7.81 -14.97
C SER A 193 9.60 -8.18 -14.30
N ALA A 194 9.25 -7.49 -13.21
CA ALA A 194 8.00 -7.74 -12.48
C ALA A 194 6.75 -7.35 -13.28
N ALA A 195 6.75 -6.19 -13.92
CA ALA A 195 5.65 -5.74 -14.76
C ALA A 195 5.45 -6.67 -15.96
N ALA A 196 6.55 -7.09 -16.59
CA ALA A 196 6.52 -8.01 -17.71
C ALA A 196 6.01 -9.41 -17.30
N LEU A 197 6.52 -9.96 -16.18
CA LEU A 197 6.08 -11.23 -15.64
C LEU A 197 4.59 -11.21 -15.31
N ARG A 198 4.12 -10.14 -14.65
CA ARG A 198 2.72 -9.94 -14.34
C ARG A 198 1.85 -9.93 -15.60
N ALA A 199 2.24 -9.16 -16.61
CA ALA A 199 1.51 -9.09 -17.88
C ALA A 199 1.41 -10.48 -18.53
N MET A 200 2.50 -11.25 -18.54
CA MET A 200 2.50 -12.63 -19.06
C MET A 200 1.58 -13.55 -18.26
N ASN A 201 1.55 -13.44 -16.92
CA ASN A 201 0.68 -14.24 -16.07
C ASN A 201 -0.81 -13.94 -16.33
N LEU A 202 -1.17 -12.67 -16.48
CA LEU A 202 -2.53 -12.26 -16.86
C LEU A 202 -2.95 -12.80 -18.23
N ILE A 203 -2.03 -12.80 -19.20
CA ILE A 203 -2.27 -13.32 -20.54
C ILE A 203 -2.42 -14.86 -20.52
N ASN A 204 -1.64 -15.55 -19.67
CA ASN A 204 -1.54 -17.01 -19.61
C ASN A 204 -2.21 -17.63 -18.39
N SER A 205 -3.20 -16.98 -17.76
CA SER A 205 -3.81 -17.46 -16.51
C SER A 205 -4.31 -18.92 -16.64
N LYS A 206 -3.60 -19.87 -16.02
CA LYS A 206 -3.93 -21.32 -16.04
C LYS A 206 -4.53 -21.83 -14.73
N ASN A 207 -4.22 -21.16 -13.62
CA ASN A 207 -4.64 -21.52 -12.28
C ASN A 207 -5.79 -20.60 -11.87
N VAL A 208 -6.98 -21.14 -11.64
CA VAL A 208 -8.19 -20.36 -11.34
C VAL A 208 -8.68 -20.75 -9.94
N ILE A 209 -8.89 -19.72 -9.11
CA ILE A 209 -9.53 -19.86 -7.80
C ILE A 209 -11.03 -20.11 -8.00
N LYS A 210 -11.58 -21.10 -7.29
CA LYS A 210 -13.03 -21.37 -7.28
C LYS A 210 -13.61 -21.05 -5.92
N TYR A 211 -14.79 -20.44 -5.94
CA TYR A 211 -15.42 -19.85 -4.77
C TYR A 211 -16.87 -20.34 -4.64
N ASP A 212 -17.30 -20.62 -3.41
CA ASP A 212 -18.69 -20.91 -3.05
C ASP A 212 -19.35 -19.69 -2.37
N PHE A 213 -20.22 -19.01 -3.13
CA PHE A 213 -20.95 -17.83 -2.66
C PHE A 213 -21.89 -18.09 -1.49
N LYS A 214 -22.42 -19.30 -1.35
CA LYS A 214 -23.39 -19.64 -0.33
C LYS A 214 -22.72 -19.83 1.03
N ASP A 215 -21.65 -20.63 1.04
CA ASP A 215 -20.94 -20.98 2.27
C ASP A 215 -19.86 -19.94 2.63
N ARG A 216 -19.61 -19.00 1.71
CA ARG A 216 -18.67 -17.89 1.85
C ARG A 216 -17.24 -18.41 2.09
N VAL A 217 -16.82 -19.38 1.27
CA VAL A 217 -15.51 -20.04 1.32
C VAL A 217 -14.95 -20.29 -0.08
N ILE A 218 -13.62 -20.28 -0.23
CA ILE A 218 -12.95 -20.71 -1.45
C ILE A 218 -12.92 -22.24 -1.48
N SER A 219 -13.57 -22.83 -2.48
CA SER A 219 -13.68 -24.28 -2.67
C SER A 219 -12.47 -24.89 -3.38
N LYS A 220 -11.68 -24.08 -4.09
CA LYS A 220 -10.37 -24.48 -4.63
C LYS A 220 -9.42 -23.28 -4.66
N ASN A 221 -8.32 -23.38 -3.92
CA ASN A 221 -7.22 -22.42 -3.95
C ASN A 221 -5.94 -23.11 -4.46
N PRO A 222 -5.41 -22.74 -5.66
CA PRO A 222 -4.18 -23.31 -6.17
C PRO A 222 -2.91 -22.62 -5.63
N TYR A 223 -3.04 -21.49 -4.92
CA TYR A 223 -1.89 -20.71 -4.45
C TYR A 223 -1.66 -20.87 -2.96
N TRP A 224 -2.71 -20.85 -2.14
CA TRP A 224 -2.60 -20.82 -0.69
C TRP A 224 -2.93 -22.15 -0.05
N VAL A 225 -2.03 -22.59 0.83
CA VAL A 225 -2.23 -23.73 1.73
C VAL A 225 -2.19 -23.21 3.16
N LYS A 226 -3.29 -23.39 3.91
CA LYS A 226 -3.32 -23.08 5.35
C LYS A 226 -2.44 -24.08 6.09
N TYR A 227 -1.67 -23.60 7.07
CA TYR A 227 -0.86 -24.47 7.92
C TYR A 227 -1.76 -25.42 8.71
N GLU A 228 -1.41 -26.71 8.71
CA GLU A 228 -2.26 -27.77 9.26
C GLU A 228 -2.44 -27.65 10.79
N ASN A 229 -1.45 -27.09 11.49
CA ASN A 229 -1.46 -26.93 12.96
C ASN A 229 -1.86 -25.51 13.37
N ASN A 230 -2.61 -24.79 12.54
CA ASN A 230 -3.16 -23.50 12.93
C ASN A 230 -4.10 -23.61 14.14
N PRO A 231 -4.19 -22.55 14.97
CA PRO A 231 -3.46 -21.29 14.88
C PRO A 231 -2.01 -21.39 15.39
N ILE A 232 -1.09 -20.62 14.78
CA ILE A 232 0.32 -20.59 15.20
C ILE A 232 0.55 -19.73 16.46
N MET A 233 -0.32 -18.75 16.71
CA MET A 233 -0.28 -17.93 17.92
C MET A 233 -1.66 -18.01 18.59
N PRO A 234 -1.91 -19.05 19.41
CA PRO A 234 -3.16 -19.19 20.14
C PRO A 234 -3.23 -18.25 21.34
N ILE A 235 -4.42 -18.16 21.93
CA ILE A 235 -4.60 -17.52 23.23
C ILE A 235 -3.86 -18.29 24.33
N VAL A 236 -3.41 -17.58 25.36
CA VAL A 236 -2.76 -18.19 26.53
C VAL A 236 -3.53 -17.81 27.78
N GLN A 237 -4.19 -18.80 28.39
CA GLN A 237 -4.97 -18.59 29.62
C GLN A 237 -4.10 -17.96 30.72
N ASN A 238 -4.71 -17.10 31.54
CA ASN A 238 -4.03 -16.39 32.64
C ASN A 238 -2.85 -15.49 32.19
N SER A 239 -2.93 -14.93 30.97
CA SER A 239 -1.94 -13.99 30.44
C SER A 239 -2.60 -12.74 29.84
N TYR A 240 -1.77 -11.77 29.42
CA TYR A 240 -2.18 -10.55 28.70
C TYR A 240 -2.83 -10.83 27.33
N LYS A 241 -2.76 -12.08 26.85
CA LYS A 241 -3.37 -12.59 25.61
C LYS A 241 -4.30 -13.78 25.86
N SER A 242 -5.01 -13.76 26.98
CA SER A 242 -5.95 -14.81 27.39
C SER A 242 -7.27 -14.80 26.63
N TRP A 243 -7.57 -13.70 25.93
CA TRP A 243 -8.80 -13.51 25.16
C TRP A 243 -8.53 -13.47 23.65
N HIS A 244 -7.51 -12.72 23.22
CA HIS A 244 -7.21 -12.53 21.80
C HIS A 244 -5.71 -12.56 21.52
N THR A 245 -5.38 -13.12 20.36
CA THR A 245 -4.13 -12.91 19.61
C THR A 245 -4.50 -12.57 18.17
N ALA A 246 -4.16 -11.39 17.68
CA ALA A 246 -4.76 -10.89 16.44
C ALA A 246 -3.94 -9.80 15.75
N ASN A 247 -4.42 -9.34 14.60
CA ASN A 247 -3.92 -8.14 13.88
C ASN A 247 -2.40 -8.14 13.68
N PRO A 248 -1.81 -9.17 13.03
CA PRO A 248 -0.37 -9.23 12.85
C PRO A 248 0.14 -8.06 12.00
N ASP A 249 1.34 -7.61 12.35
CA ASP A 249 2.16 -6.68 11.59
C ASP A 249 3.64 -7.05 11.81
N ILE A 250 4.48 -6.77 10.82
CA ILE A 250 5.90 -7.13 10.89
C ILE A 250 6.81 -5.96 10.52
N LEU A 251 7.95 -5.90 11.19
CA LEU A 251 9.06 -5.06 10.80
C LEU A 251 10.35 -5.88 10.88
N ILE A 252 11.19 -5.83 9.85
CA ILE A 252 12.45 -6.59 9.82
C ILE A 252 13.62 -5.64 9.94
N ASN A 253 14.53 -5.90 10.89
CA ASN A 253 15.75 -5.14 11.07
C ASN A 253 16.85 -6.02 11.66
N ASN A 254 18.08 -5.92 11.13
CA ASN A 254 19.27 -6.63 11.61
C ASN A 254 19.03 -8.12 11.92
N ASN A 255 18.56 -8.89 10.92
CA ASN A 255 18.29 -10.32 11.03
C ASN A 255 17.23 -10.71 12.08
N THR A 256 16.43 -9.76 12.55
CA THR A 256 15.31 -9.98 13.48
C THR A 256 14.02 -9.56 12.82
N MET A 257 13.01 -10.42 12.87
CA MET A 257 11.62 -10.06 12.61
C MET A 257 10.97 -9.65 13.92
N TYR A 258 10.48 -8.41 13.97
CA TYR A 258 9.63 -7.89 15.03
C TYR A 258 8.19 -8.12 14.60
N PHE A 259 7.48 -8.97 15.34
CA PHE A 259 6.10 -9.37 15.07
C PHE A 259 5.18 -8.66 16.06
N TYR A 260 4.60 -7.55 15.63
CA TYR A 260 3.65 -6.79 16.42
C TYR A 260 2.26 -7.41 16.27
N TYR A 261 1.54 -7.54 17.37
CA TYR A 261 0.22 -8.18 17.36
C TYR A 261 -0.66 -7.64 18.49
N ARG A 262 -1.98 -7.77 18.34
CA ARG A 262 -2.94 -7.50 19.40
C ARG A 262 -2.96 -8.66 20.39
N GLY A 263 -2.73 -8.36 21.66
CA GLY A 263 -3.06 -9.21 22.80
C GLY A 263 -4.29 -8.66 23.52
N GLY A 264 -5.22 -9.54 23.87
CA GLY A 264 -6.41 -9.17 24.64
C GLY A 264 -6.56 -10.02 25.89
N ASP A 265 -6.95 -9.40 27.01
CA ASP A 265 -7.31 -10.03 28.29
C ASP A 265 -8.64 -9.49 28.85
N GLY A 266 -9.46 -8.91 27.96
CA GLY A 266 -10.60 -8.06 28.30
C GLY A 266 -10.38 -6.59 27.90
N HIS A 267 -9.12 -6.19 27.72
CA HIS A 267 -8.75 -4.94 27.04
C HIS A 267 -7.72 -5.23 25.95
N ASP A 268 -7.91 -4.64 24.77
CA ASP A 268 -7.01 -4.84 23.65
C ASP A 268 -5.78 -3.93 23.72
N LYS A 269 -4.62 -4.55 23.55
CA LYS A 269 -3.31 -3.94 23.71
C LYS A 269 -2.38 -4.48 22.62
N ILE A 270 -1.30 -3.75 22.34
CA ILE A 270 -0.31 -4.18 21.35
C ILE A 270 0.85 -4.85 22.07
N CYS A 271 1.24 -6.00 21.56
CA CYS A 271 2.28 -6.87 22.04
C CYS A 271 3.33 -7.07 20.94
N LEU A 272 4.49 -7.57 21.34
CA LEU A 272 5.61 -7.86 20.48
C LEU A 272 6.08 -9.29 20.70
N ALA A 273 6.33 -10.01 19.62
CA ALA A 273 7.15 -11.21 19.62
C ALA A 273 8.28 -11.05 18.60
N THR A 274 9.30 -11.90 18.67
CA THR A 274 10.45 -11.85 17.76
C THR A 274 10.75 -13.21 17.15
N SER A 275 11.31 -13.21 15.95
CA SER A 275 11.87 -14.40 15.30
C SER A 275 13.19 -14.06 14.64
N SER A 276 14.15 -14.98 14.67
CA SER A 276 15.44 -14.81 14.00
C SER A 276 15.31 -15.14 12.52
N MET A 277 15.83 -14.27 11.66
CA MET A 277 15.82 -14.48 10.21
C MET A 277 16.85 -15.52 9.74
N GLU A 278 17.82 -15.90 10.58
CA GLU A 278 18.74 -17.00 10.32
C GLU A 278 18.02 -18.36 10.27
N ASN A 279 17.11 -18.59 11.21
CA ASN A 279 16.38 -19.84 11.39
C ASN A 279 14.86 -19.65 11.21
N PHE A 280 14.49 -18.76 10.29
CA PHE A 280 13.09 -18.41 10.05
C PHE A 280 12.28 -19.63 9.57
N ASP A 281 11.20 -19.93 10.28
CA ASP A 281 10.27 -21.03 9.96
C ASP A 281 8.80 -20.58 9.85
N ALA A 282 8.54 -19.28 10.02
CA ALA A 282 7.24 -18.64 10.03
C ALA A 282 6.23 -19.08 11.13
N VAL A 283 6.62 -20.00 12.01
CA VAL A 283 5.72 -20.61 13.01
C VAL A 283 6.13 -20.19 14.42
N HIS A 284 7.42 -20.16 14.73
CA HIS A 284 7.91 -19.93 16.09
C HIS A 284 8.31 -18.48 16.32
N PHE A 285 7.70 -17.88 17.34
CA PHE A 285 7.95 -16.51 17.79
C PHE A 285 8.16 -16.49 19.32
N ILE A 286 9.10 -15.66 19.78
CA ILE A 286 9.42 -15.49 21.19
C ILE A 286 8.80 -14.17 21.67
N ASP A 287 7.83 -14.26 22.59
CA ASP A 287 7.20 -13.08 23.17
C ASP A 287 8.20 -12.20 23.92
N TYR A 288 8.07 -10.89 23.76
CA TYR A 288 8.81 -9.93 24.56
C TYR A 288 8.34 -9.97 26.02
N VAL A 289 9.30 -10.10 26.93
CA VAL A 289 9.04 -10.30 28.37
C VAL A 289 8.32 -9.13 29.04
N LYS A 290 8.37 -7.92 28.45
CA LYS A 290 7.66 -6.74 28.98
C LYS A 290 6.34 -6.45 28.26
N ASN A 291 5.80 -7.41 27.50
CA ASN A 291 4.47 -7.24 26.91
C ASN A 291 3.43 -6.91 27.99
N PRO A 292 2.43 -6.06 27.67
CA PRO A 292 2.21 -5.35 26.40
C PRO A 292 3.17 -4.17 26.15
N ILE A 293 3.50 -3.87 24.89
CA ILE A 293 4.34 -2.73 24.51
C ILE A 293 3.56 -1.42 24.33
N VAL A 294 2.27 -1.50 24.00
CA VAL A 294 1.34 -0.34 23.96
C VAL A 294 0.06 -0.73 24.66
N GLY A 295 -0.21 -0.10 25.80
CA GLY A 295 -1.46 -0.28 26.56
C GLY A 295 -2.54 0.73 26.18
N VAL A 296 -3.75 0.50 26.72
CA VAL A 296 -4.87 1.46 26.64
C VAL A 296 -4.51 2.80 27.27
N GLY A 297 -5.19 3.85 26.85
CA GLY A 297 -5.06 5.19 27.38
C GLY A 297 -5.64 5.36 28.78
N LYS A 298 -5.59 6.60 29.28
CA LYS A 298 -6.27 6.96 30.53
C LYS A 298 -7.74 7.19 30.21
N LYS A 299 -8.64 6.86 31.14
CA LYS A 299 -10.07 7.16 30.99
C LYS A 299 -10.33 8.55 30.42
N GLY A 300 -11.14 8.63 29.37
CA GLY A 300 -11.47 9.83 28.61
C GLY A 300 -10.51 10.15 27.45
N THR A 301 -9.44 9.38 27.22
CA THR A 301 -8.65 9.49 25.99
C THR A 301 -9.26 8.68 24.85
N PHE A 302 -8.88 8.99 23.61
CA PHE A 302 -9.44 8.35 22.40
C PHE A 302 -9.21 6.82 22.31
N ASP A 303 -8.32 6.29 23.14
CA ASP A 303 -7.86 4.91 23.15
C ASP A 303 -7.94 4.27 24.54
N ASP A 304 -8.85 4.78 25.39
CA ASP A 304 -9.01 4.34 26.77
C ASP A 304 -9.72 2.98 26.90
N ASN A 305 -10.44 2.54 25.88
CA ASN A 305 -11.07 1.23 25.80
C ASN A 305 -10.15 0.19 25.14
N ALA A 306 -9.51 0.56 24.02
CA ALA A 306 -8.69 -0.37 23.25
C ALA A 306 -7.56 0.33 22.46
N ALA A 307 -6.41 -0.35 22.35
CA ALA A 307 -5.31 -0.02 21.44
C ALA A 307 -4.91 -1.27 20.65
N LEU A 308 -5.25 -1.31 19.37
CA LEU A 308 -5.10 -2.50 18.51
C LEU A 308 -4.70 -2.13 17.08
N ASP A 309 -4.63 -3.11 16.18
CA ASP A 309 -4.33 -2.91 14.76
C ASP A 309 -2.97 -2.22 14.52
N PRO A 310 -1.84 -2.83 14.93
CA PRO A 310 -0.53 -2.23 14.73
C PRO A 310 -0.22 -2.05 13.23
N ALA A 311 0.46 -0.95 12.91
CA ALA A 311 1.14 -0.73 11.64
C ALA A 311 2.46 0.02 11.91
N ALA A 312 3.57 -0.70 11.82
CA ALA A 312 4.89 -0.23 12.19
C ALA A 312 5.77 0.04 10.97
N ILE A 313 6.48 1.17 11.01
CA ILE A 313 7.51 1.52 10.03
C ILE A 313 8.78 2.01 10.74
N HIS A 314 9.93 1.76 10.11
CA HIS A 314 11.18 2.38 10.53
C HIS A 314 11.38 3.69 9.76
N PHE A 315 11.39 4.82 10.48
CA PHE A 315 11.49 6.16 9.90
C PHE A 315 12.39 7.06 10.76
N ASN A 316 13.34 7.76 10.13
CA ASN A 316 14.28 8.67 10.80
C ASN A 316 14.97 8.07 12.04
N GLY A 317 15.42 6.81 11.92
CA GLY A 317 16.13 6.09 12.98
C GLY A 317 15.28 5.69 14.19
N LYS A 318 13.96 5.66 14.03
CA LYS A 318 12.98 5.28 15.06
C LYS A 318 11.93 4.36 14.45
N VAL A 319 11.26 3.58 15.31
CA VAL A 319 10.05 2.85 14.93
C VAL A 319 8.85 3.73 15.26
N PHE A 320 8.02 4.00 14.25
CA PHE A 320 6.71 4.61 14.39
C PHE A 320 5.69 3.49 14.29
N LEU A 321 4.90 3.28 15.35
CA LEU A 321 3.84 2.29 15.42
C LEU A 321 2.50 3.03 15.50
N TYR A 322 1.77 3.01 14.40
CA TYR A 322 0.41 3.51 14.32
C TYR A 322 -0.57 2.43 14.76
N TYR A 323 -1.67 2.82 15.38
CA TYR A 323 -2.65 1.87 15.92
C TYR A 323 -4.06 2.45 15.97
N SER A 324 -5.08 1.60 15.86
CA SER A 324 -6.46 1.96 16.17
C SER A 324 -6.65 2.18 17.66
N GLY A 325 -7.06 3.39 18.05
CA GLY A 325 -7.52 3.73 19.38
C GLY A 325 -9.05 3.81 19.43
N LEU A 326 -9.65 3.06 20.35
CA LEU A 326 -11.09 3.08 20.60
C LEU A 326 -11.36 3.62 22.02
N GLY A 327 -12.34 4.51 22.13
CA GLY A 327 -12.81 5.11 23.38
C GLY A 327 -14.27 5.54 23.27
N GLU A 328 -14.70 6.54 24.04
CA GLU A 328 -16.07 7.07 23.97
C GLU A 328 -16.37 7.86 22.68
N GLY A 329 -15.33 8.45 22.07
CA GLY A 329 -15.44 9.28 20.87
C GLY A 329 -15.28 8.49 19.55
N ASP A 330 -15.06 9.23 18.47
CA ASP A 330 -14.74 8.63 17.17
C ASP A 330 -13.45 7.79 17.23
N ASP A 331 -13.49 6.60 16.64
CA ASP A 331 -12.31 5.79 16.36
C ASP A 331 -11.21 6.65 15.70
N SER A 332 -10.01 6.57 16.25
CA SER A 332 -8.89 7.40 15.81
C SER A 332 -7.58 6.62 15.79
N ILE A 333 -6.68 6.96 14.87
CA ILE A 333 -5.35 6.37 14.81
C ILE A 333 -4.43 7.10 15.78
N GLY A 334 -3.88 6.35 16.73
CA GLY A 334 -2.82 6.78 17.63
C GLY A 334 -1.43 6.52 17.07
N LEU A 335 -0.43 7.00 17.80
CA LEU A 335 0.98 6.79 17.50
C LEU A 335 1.74 6.44 18.77
N ALA A 336 2.62 5.44 18.70
CA ALA A 336 3.66 5.21 19.68
C ALA A 336 5.03 5.12 18.98
N VAL A 337 6.07 5.68 19.61
CA VAL A 337 7.42 5.75 19.01
C VAL A 337 8.44 5.03 19.89
N SER A 338 9.27 4.21 19.27
CA SER A 338 10.41 3.54 19.90
C SER A 338 11.73 3.92 19.20
N LYS A 339 12.84 3.90 19.95
CA LYS A 339 14.21 4.03 19.40
C LYS A 339 14.92 2.70 19.22
N ASP A 340 14.35 1.63 19.75
CA ASP A 340 15.01 0.33 19.92
C ASP A 340 14.13 -0.86 19.51
N PHE A 341 12.97 -0.61 18.91
CA PHE A 341 11.97 -1.61 18.49
C PHE A 341 11.20 -2.28 19.64
N TYR A 342 11.56 -2.05 20.91
CA TYR A 342 10.96 -2.71 22.08
C TYR A 342 10.18 -1.74 22.97
N ASP A 343 10.79 -0.62 23.36
CA ASP A 343 10.25 0.29 24.36
C ASP A 343 9.55 1.48 23.69
N PHE A 344 8.20 1.46 23.67
CA PHE A 344 7.37 2.45 22.98
C PHE A 344 6.85 3.55 23.91
N LYS A 345 6.81 4.79 23.40
CA LYS A 345 6.20 5.94 24.07
C LYS A 345 5.04 6.48 23.25
N LYS A 346 3.85 6.49 23.83
CA LYS A 346 2.63 7.01 23.19
C LYS A 346 2.74 8.51 22.95
N PHE A 347 2.33 8.93 21.76
CA PHE A 347 2.02 10.31 21.45
C PHE A 347 0.66 10.65 22.06
N LYS A 348 0.52 11.85 22.65
CA LYS A 348 -0.64 12.18 23.49
C LYS A 348 -1.95 12.37 22.72
N LYS A 349 -1.87 12.65 21.42
CA LYS A 349 -3.02 12.97 20.57
C LYS A 349 -3.11 11.93 19.45
N PRO A 350 -4.32 11.61 18.95
CA PRO A 350 -4.44 10.87 17.72
C PRO A 350 -3.83 11.65 16.56
N VAL A 351 -3.30 10.95 15.56
CA VAL A 351 -2.73 11.56 14.35
C VAL A 351 -3.80 11.82 13.29
N ILE A 352 -4.86 10.99 13.25
CA ILE A 352 -6.01 11.17 12.36
C ILE A 352 -7.24 10.39 12.86
N LYS A 353 -8.46 10.82 12.50
CA LYS A 353 -9.69 10.05 12.70
C LYS A 353 -9.74 8.86 11.73
N GLY A 354 -10.17 7.69 12.20
CA GLY A 354 -10.23 6.45 11.45
C GLY A 354 -9.63 5.28 12.22
N ARG A 355 -9.60 4.10 11.60
CA ARG A 355 -9.06 2.86 12.20
C ARG A 355 -8.39 1.99 11.14
N ALA A 356 -7.91 0.82 11.56
CA ALA A 356 -7.24 -0.18 10.74
C ALA A 356 -6.06 0.42 9.93
N PRO A 357 -5.07 1.03 10.61
CA PRO A 357 -3.98 1.68 9.93
C PRO A 357 -3.12 0.69 9.15
N GLU A 358 -2.57 1.18 8.05
CA GLU A 358 -1.44 0.56 7.34
C GLU A 358 -0.50 1.67 6.91
N ALA A 359 0.80 1.48 7.12
CA ALA A 359 1.80 2.53 6.88
C ALA A 359 2.87 2.05 5.91
N VAL A 360 3.09 2.82 4.84
CA VAL A 360 4.11 2.55 3.82
C VAL A 360 5.05 3.74 3.74
N LEU A 361 6.36 3.51 3.85
CA LEU A 361 7.37 4.55 3.65
C LEU A 361 7.85 4.55 2.19
N LYS A 362 7.72 5.68 1.52
CA LYS A 362 8.22 5.86 0.15
C LYS A 362 8.87 7.24 0.01
N GLU A 363 10.13 7.26 -0.43
CA GLU A 363 10.87 8.51 -0.73
C GLU A 363 10.85 9.53 0.43
N GLY A 364 10.93 9.05 1.67
CA GLY A 364 10.91 9.90 2.87
C GLY A 364 9.51 10.42 3.25
N VAL A 365 8.45 9.96 2.58
CA VAL A 365 7.05 10.28 2.90
C VAL A 365 6.35 9.02 3.39
N ILE A 366 5.62 9.16 4.48
CA ILE A 366 4.77 8.11 5.05
C ILE A 366 3.39 8.21 4.40
N TYR A 367 2.92 7.10 3.83
CA TYR A 367 1.57 6.90 3.32
C TYR A 367 0.81 6.08 4.35
N LEU A 368 -0.15 6.71 5.03
CA LEU A 368 -1.00 6.08 6.04
C LEU A 368 -2.38 5.82 5.45
N TYR A 369 -2.71 4.55 5.30
CA TYR A 369 -4.04 4.09 4.94
C TYR A 369 -4.87 3.88 6.19
N TYR A 370 -6.16 4.14 6.08
CA TYR A 370 -7.11 3.98 7.17
C TYR A 370 -8.51 3.83 6.62
N VAL A 371 -9.42 3.26 7.42
CA VAL A 371 -10.80 3.07 7.01
C VAL A 371 -11.75 4.05 7.67
N LEU A 372 -12.80 4.43 6.94
CA LEU A 372 -13.96 5.17 7.44
C LEU A 372 -15.25 4.53 6.95
N PRO A 373 -16.37 4.67 7.68
CA PRO A 373 -17.68 4.23 7.21
C PRO A 373 -18.04 4.83 5.85
N ASN A 374 -18.73 4.04 5.03
CA ASN A 374 -19.16 4.43 3.69
C ASN A 374 -20.69 4.43 3.54
N ALA A 375 -21.18 4.94 2.41
CA ALA A 375 -22.61 5.01 2.11
C ALA A 375 -23.30 3.64 1.97
N LYS A 376 -22.54 2.55 1.81
CA LYS A 376 -23.03 1.17 1.73
C LYS A 376 -23.11 0.49 3.09
N THR A 377 -22.99 1.23 4.19
CA THR A 377 -22.96 0.69 5.57
C THR A 377 -21.80 -0.28 5.82
N GLY A 378 -20.72 -0.15 5.05
CA GLY A 378 -19.45 -0.84 5.24
C GLY A 378 -18.31 0.16 5.45
N TYR A 379 -17.08 -0.29 5.21
CA TYR A 379 -15.88 0.54 5.21
C TYR A 379 -15.36 0.79 3.79
N SER A 380 -14.73 1.95 3.60
CA SER A 380 -13.86 2.26 2.46
C SER A 380 -12.48 2.66 2.96
N ILE A 381 -11.45 2.49 2.13
CA ILE A 381 -10.07 2.82 2.48
C ILE A 381 -9.73 4.23 1.98
N TYR A 382 -9.13 5.01 2.86
CA TYR A 382 -8.66 6.38 2.65
C TYR A 382 -7.14 6.43 2.81
N LEU A 383 -6.55 7.55 2.39
CA LEU A 383 -5.12 7.80 2.47
C LEU A 383 -4.86 9.17 3.09
N ALA A 384 -3.86 9.23 3.96
CA ALA A 384 -3.22 10.45 4.41
C ALA A 384 -1.70 10.30 4.31
N THR A 385 -0.98 11.41 4.31
CA THR A 385 0.47 11.41 4.12
C THR A 385 1.18 12.33 5.11
N SER A 386 2.41 12.00 5.46
CA SER A 386 3.24 12.75 6.42
C SER A 386 4.71 12.74 6.03
N ASP A 387 5.38 13.87 6.21
CA ASP A 387 6.84 14.03 6.05
C ASP A 387 7.61 14.02 7.38
N ASP A 388 6.90 14.09 8.52
CA ASP A 388 7.48 14.09 9.85
C ASP A 388 7.07 12.88 10.71
N GLY A 389 6.06 12.13 10.28
CA GLY A 389 5.49 10.95 10.96
C GLY A 389 4.51 11.28 12.08
N TYR A 390 4.28 12.55 12.39
CA TYR A 390 3.40 13.03 13.46
C TYR A 390 2.15 13.74 12.94
N ASN A 391 2.30 14.54 11.88
CA ASN A 391 1.24 15.34 11.29
C ASN A 391 0.85 14.77 9.93
N PHE A 392 -0.42 14.44 9.76
CA PHE A 392 -0.93 13.82 8.54
C PHE A 392 -1.88 14.74 7.79
N ILE A 393 -1.66 14.85 6.48
CA ILE A 393 -2.53 15.57 5.55
C ILE A 393 -3.33 14.52 4.77
N LYS A 394 -4.66 14.62 4.82
CA LYS A 394 -5.55 13.77 4.02
C LYS A 394 -5.25 13.96 2.55
N TYR A 395 -5.19 12.85 1.81
CA TYR A 395 -5.03 12.91 0.36
C TYR A 395 -6.26 13.51 -0.33
N SER A 396 -7.46 13.11 0.13
CA SER A 396 -8.74 13.58 -0.39
C SER A 396 -9.86 13.35 0.64
N ASP A 397 -11.00 14.00 0.44
CA ASP A 397 -12.25 13.68 1.16
C ASP A 397 -12.96 12.45 0.59
N LYS A 398 -12.51 11.94 -0.56
CA LYS A 398 -12.98 10.68 -1.15
C LYS A 398 -12.04 9.53 -0.79
N PRO A 399 -12.57 8.30 -0.64
CA PRO A 399 -11.74 7.11 -0.47
C PRO A 399 -10.89 6.85 -1.73
N ILE A 400 -9.71 6.25 -1.51
CA ILE A 400 -8.81 5.80 -2.58
C ILE A 400 -9.11 4.37 -3.03
N PHE A 401 -9.88 3.61 -2.23
CA PHE A 401 -10.37 2.29 -2.59
C PHE A 401 -11.74 2.02 -1.94
N GLU A 402 -12.74 1.78 -2.79
CA GLU A 402 -14.15 1.58 -2.40
C GLU A 402 -14.59 0.14 -2.62
N PRO A 403 -15.62 -0.35 -1.90
CA PRO A 403 -16.30 -1.59 -2.23
C PRO A 403 -16.75 -1.65 -3.69
N ALA A 404 -16.75 -2.84 -4.28
CA ALA A 404 -17.12 -3.02 -5.67
C ALA A 404 -18.53 -2.45 -5.95
N PRO A 405 -18.77 -1.80 -7.12
CA PRO A 405 -20.03 -1.10 -7.39
C PRO A 405 -21.28 -1.96 -7.16
N ASP A 406 -21.27 -3.20 -7.65
CA ASP A 406 -22.32 -4.18 -7.39
C ASP A 406 -22.21 -4.75 -5.97
N VAL A 407 -23.20 -4.44 -5.15
CA VAL A 407 -23.28 -4.87 -3.74
C VAL A 407 -23.35 -6.39 -3.54
N ASN A 408 -23.70 -7.15 -4.58
CA ASN A 408 -23.78 -8.61 -4.51
C ASN A 408 -22.42 -9.29 -4.72
N THR A 409 -21.44 -8.58 -5.29
CA THR A 409 -20.07 -9.07 -5.39
C THR A 409 -19.45 -9.24 -4.01
N TRP A 410 -18.47 -10.13 -3.88
CA TRP A 410 -17.91 -10.57 -2.59
C TRP A 410 -17.38 -9.43 -1.69
N ASP A 411 -16.89 -8.33 -2.28
CA ASP A 411 -16.42 -7.11 -1.60
C ASP A 411 -17.35 -5.90 -1.87
N GLY A 412 -18.63 -6.16 -2.13
CA GLY A 412 -19.60 -5.15 -2.57
C GLY A 412 -20.10 -4.19 -1.48
N LYS A 413 -19.90 -4.52 -0.19
CA LYS A 413 -20.36 -3.72 0.97
C LYS A 413 -19.22 -3.04 1.71
N SER A 414 -18.16 -3.78 2.05
CA SER A 414 -17.07 -3.32 2.90
C SER A 414 -15.72 -3.75 2.34
N VAL A 415 -14.74 -2.84 2.37
CA VAL A 415 -13.32 -3.12 2.16
C VAL A 415 -12.52 -2.56 3.32
N THR A 416 -11.69 -3.39 3.97
CA THR A 416 -11.02 -3.02 5.23
C THR A 416 -9.68 -3.71 5.43
N THR A 417 -8.97 -3.33 6.50
CA THR A 417 -7.67 -3.86 6.97
C THR A 417 -6.65 -4.06 5.83
N PRO A 418 -6.29 -3.00 5.10
CA PRO A 418 -5.27 -3.11 4.07
C PRO A 418 -3.94 -3.55 4.69
N ARG A 419 -3.21 -4.42 4.00
CA ARG A 419 -1.79 -4.72 4.24
C ARG A 419 -1.04 -4.57 2.92
N ILE A 420 0.00 -3.74 2.91
CA ILE A 420 0.66 -3.34 1.68
C ILE A 420 2.11 -3.81 1.70
N THR A 421 2.49 -4.57 0.70
CA THR A 421 3.90 -4.94 0.45
C THR A 421 4.37 -4.36 -0.88
N GLU A 422 5.64 -3.97 -0.93
CA GLU A 422 6.29 -3.51 -2.16
C GLU A 422 7.15 -4.63 -2.73
N LYS A 423 7.05 -4.84 -4.04
CA LYS A 423 7.91 -5.74 -4.78
C LYS A 423 8.17 -5.19 -6.17
N ASN A 424 9.44 -4.91 -6.46
CA ASN A 424 9.94 -4.48 -7.77
C ASN A 424 9.20 -3.25 -8.34
N GLY A 425 8.99 -2.23 -7.50
CA GLY A 425 8.31 -0.98 -7.84
C GLY A 425 6.79 -1.05 -7.89
N ILE A 426 6.20 -2.21 -7.55
CA ILE A 426 4.75 -2.44 -7.50
C ILE A 426 4.34 -2.65 -6.05
N TYR A 427 3.28 -1.96 -5.65
CA TYR A 427 2.66 -2.11 -4.33
C TYR A 427 1.48 -3.05 -4.45
N TYR A 428 1.40 -4.03 -3.56
CA TYR A 428 0.35 -5.03 -3.49
C TYR A 428 -0.40 -4.87 -2.18
N MET A 429 -1.69 -4.59 -2.24
CA MET A 429 -2.58 -4.47 -1.10
C MET A 429 -3.39 -5.75 -0.97
N LEU A 430 -3.15 -6.50 0.08
CA LEU A 430 -4.12 -7.48 0.55
C LEU A 430 -5.18 -6.74 1.37
N TYR A 431 -6.45 -6.94 1.08
CA TYR A 431 -7.57 -6.27 1.76
C TYR A 431 -8.68 -7.24 2.09
N CYS A 432 -9.39 -7.00 3.19
CA CYS A 432 -10.62 -7.73 3.51
C CYS A 432 -11.79 -7.23 2.69
N GLY A 433 -12.64 -8.15 2.24
CA GLY A 433 -13.89 -7.79 1.56
C GLY A 433 -15.09 -8.56 2.11
N ASP A 434 -16.20 -7.86 2.23
CA ASP A 434 -17.49 -8.42 2.62
C ASP A 434 -18.63 -7.76 1.83
N ASN A 435 -19.69 -8.52 1.57
CA ASN A 435 -20.91 -8.09 0.89
C ASN A 435 -22.17 -8.12 1.79
N LYS A 436 -22.02 -8.56 3.03
CA LYS A 436 -23.07 -8.79 4.03
C LYS A 436 -22.83 -7.99 5.31
N TYR A 437 -21.63 -8.06 5.88
CA TYR A 437 -21.29 -7.44 7.17
C TYR A 437 -20.38 -6.21 7.01
N ILE A 438 -20.41 -5.32 8.00
CA ILE A 438 -19.51 -4.15 7.99
C ILE A 438 -18.06 -4.58 8.27
N ASP A 439 -17.90 -5.50 9.23
CA ASP A 439 -16.60 -5.87 9.78
C ASP A 439 -16.65 -7.33 10.26
N TYR A 440 -17.00 -8.27 9.39
CA TYR A 440 -16.88 -9.71 9.65
C TYR A 440 -16.49 -10.47 8.37
N PRO A 441 -15.39 -10.04 7.73
CA PRO A 441 -15.11 -10.40 6.35
C PRO A 441 -14.71 -11.87 6.22
N PRO A 442 -15.31 -12.60 5.26
CA PRO A 442 -14.95 -13.97 4.97
C PRO A 442 -13.80 -14.10 3.96
N PHE A 443 -13.36 -13.01 3.32
CA PHE A 443 -12.40 -13.05 2.22
C PHE A 443 -11.30 -12.01 2.33
N PHE A 444 -10.14 -12.37 1.78
CA PHE A 444 -9.16 -11.40 1.31
C PHE A 444 -9.17 -11.32 -0.22
N GLY A 445 -9.06 -10.09 -0.73
CA GLY A 445 -8.71 -9.82 -2.12
C GLY A 445 -7.34 -9.17 -2.22
N LEU A 446 -6.83 -9.15 -3.44
CA LEU A 446 -5.57 -8.54 -3.79
C LEU A 446 -5.82 -7.35 -4.72
N ALA A 447 -5.17 -6.23 -4.45
CA ALA A 447 -5.11 -5.08 -5.34
C ALA A 447 -3.65 -4.68 -5.54
N TYR A 448 -3.37 -3.92 -6.58
CA TYR A 448 -2.03 -3.41 -6.86
C TYR A 448 -2.06 -1.93 -7.24
N SER A 449 -0.93 -1.26 -7.01
CA SER A 449 -0.72 0.14 -7.34
C SER A 449 0.75 0.39 -7.72
N TYR A 450 1.00 1.41 -8.54
CA TYR A 450 2.35 1.89 -8.89
C TYR A 450 2.70 3.19 -8.17
N ASP A 451 1.73 3.78 -7.48
CA ASP A 451 1.80 5.13 -6.97
C ASP A 451 1.21 5.28 -5.56
N LEU A 452 0.74 4.19 -4.96
CA LEU A 452 0.10 4.14 -3.65
C LEU A 452 -1.29 4.82 -3.59
N VAL A 453 -1.80 5.31 -4.72
CA VAL A 453 -3.07 6.06 -4.79
C VAL A 453 -4.09 5.40 -5.69
N ASN A 454 -3.69 5.02 -6.90
CA ASN A 454 -4.55 4.35 -7.85
C ASN A 454 -4.39 2.85 -7.66
N TRP A 455 -5.46 2.22 -7.18
CA TRP A 455 -5.49 0.81 -6.87
C TRP A 455 -6.36 0.05 -7.85
N HIS A 456 -5.83 -1.07 -8.33
CA HIS A 456 -6.46 -1.93 -9.30
C HIS A 456 -6.67 -3.31 -8.68
N ARG A 457 -7.89 -3.82 -8.69
CA ARG A 457 -8.21 -5.18 -8.20
C ARG A 457 -7.54 -6.24 -9.06
N GLY A 458 -7.12 -7.35 -8.44
CA GLY A 458 -6.67 -8.54 -9.14
C GLY A 458 -7.81 -9.30 -9.82
N THR A 459 -7.48 -10.05 -10.88
CA THR A 459 -8.52 -10.73 -11.69
C THR A 459 -8.96 -12.06 -11.10
N GLN A 460 -8.22 -12.59 -10.13
CA GLN A 460 -8.52 -13.82 -9.40
C GLN A 460 -9.21 -13.60 -8.04
N ASN A 461 -9.60 -12.36 -7.70
CA ASN A 461 -10.25 -12.06 -6.43
C ASN A 461 -11.61 -12.78 -6.27
N PRO A 462 -11.97 -13.22 -5.06
CA PRO A 462 -11.16 -13.22 -3.83
C PRO A 462 -10.05 -14.27 -3.86
N ILE A 463 -8.90 -13.99 -3.22
CA ILE A 463 -7.72 -14.87 -3.26
C ILE A 463 -7.53 -15.75 -2.03
N PHE A 464 -8.23 -15.45 -0.93
CA PHE A 464 -8.18 -16.23 0.31
C PHE A 464 -9.52 -16.11 1.05
N SER A 465 -9.89 -17.12 1.85
CA SER A 465 -11.12 -17.10 2.63
C SER A 465 -10.96 -17.66 4.04
N ARG A 466 -11.93 -17.35 4.90
CA ARG A 466 -12.24 -18.10 6.12
C ARG A 466 -12.39 -19.60 5.83
N SER A 467 -12.24 -20.43 6.86
CA SER A 467 -12.35 -21.90 6.73
C SER A 467 -13.80 -22.39 6.81
N ALA A 468 -13.98 -23.69 6.54
CA ALA A 468 -15.23 -24.38 6.81
C ALA A 468 -15.57 -24.39 8.31
N LYS A 469 -16.87 -24.53 8.61
CA LYS A 469 -17.43 -24.60 9.96
C LYS A 469 -16.65 -25.56 10.88
N GLY A 470 -16.35 -25.09 12.09
CA GLY A 470 -15.61 -25.79 13.13
C GLY A 470 -14.11 -25.46 13.19
N ALA A 471 -13.55 -24.82 12.18
CA ALA A 471 -12.17 -24.33 12.22
C ALA A 471 -12.04 -23.07 13.11
N PHE A 472 -10.81 -22.77 13.56
CA PHE A 472 -10.53 -21.60 14.40
C PHE A 472 -10.83 -20.26 13.72
N ASP A 473 -10.86 -20.24 12.39
CA ASP A 473 -11.11 -19.09 11.52
C ASP A 473 -12.35 -19.31 10.64
N ASP A 474 -13.34 -20.05 11.14
CA ASP A 474 -14.58 -20.33 10.40
C ASP A 474 -15.58 -19.16 10.38
N GLY A 475 -15.35 -18.13 11.19
CA GLY A 475 -16.20 -16.96 11.31
C GLY A 475 -15.79 -15.84 10.37
N GLY A 476 -14.70 -15.15 10.70
CA GLY A 476 -14.15 -14.02 9.95
C GLY A 476 -12.62 -14.03 9.94
N ILE A 477 -12.01 -13.35 8.98
CA ILE A 477 -10.57 -13.22 8.85
C ILE A 477 -10.16 -11.75 8.68
N TRP A 478 -9.05 -11.32 9.27
CA TRP A 478 -8.54 -9.95 9.14
C TRP A 478 -7.01 -9.91 9.02
N TYR A 479 -6.47 -8.76 8.60
CA TYR A 479 -5.03 -8.45 8.65
C TYR A 479 -4.11 -9.55 8.10
N GLY A 480 -4.25 -9.90 6.82
CA GLY A 480 -3.33 -10.84 6.17
C GLY A 480 -1.96 -10.19 5.89
N GLN A 481 -1.05 -10.31 6.84
CA GLN A 481 0.32 -9.82 6.74
C GLN A 481 1.14 -10.74 5.84
N LEU A 482 1.58 -10.22 4.68
CA LEU A 482 2.40 -10.93 3.73
C LEU A 482 3.90 -10.77 4.02
N TYR A 483 4.67 -11.82 3.73
CA TYR A 483 6.12 -11.78 3.70
C TYR A 483 6.69 -12.82 2.74
N GLU A 484 7.62 -12.41 1.87
CA GLU A 484 8.32 -13.34 0.98
C GLU A 484 9.68 -13.71 1.55
N HIS A 485 9.99 -15.01 1.57
CA HIS A 485 11.27 -15.53 2.03
C HIS A 485 11.65 -16.79 1.27
N LYS A 486 12.87 -16.82 0.72
CA LYS A 486 13.46 -17.98 0.02
C LYS A 486 12.52 -18.61 -1.04
N GLY A 487 11.84 -17.77 -1.81
CA GLY A 487 10.96 -18.19 -2.92
C GLY A 487 9.56 -18.65 -2.50
N LYS A 488 9.19 -18.50 -1.22
CA LYS A 488 7.82 -18.73 -0.73
C LYS A 488 7.19 -17.44 -0.23
N THR A 489 5.88 -17.36 -0.33
CA THR A 489 5.09 -16.29 0.27
C THR A 489 4.35 -16.82 1.50
N TYR A 490 4.55 -16.15 2.62
CA TYR A 490 3.91 -16.44 3.90
C TYR A 490 2.82 -15.39 4.16
N MET A 491 1.71 -15.81 4.73
CA MET A 491 0.65 -14.93 5.19
C MET A 491 0.26 -15.28 6.62
N TRP A 492 0.55 -14.38 7.56
CA TRP A 492 -0.05 -14.43 8.89
C TRP A 492 -1.36 -13.67 8.86
N TYR A 493 -2.40 -14.21 9.47
CA TYR A 493 -3.71 -13.59 9.43
C TYR A 493 -4.45 -13.82 10.73
N GLU A 494 -5.30 -12.86 11.09
CA GLU A 494 -6.27 -13.05 12.17
C GLU A 494 -7.41 -13.94 11.68
N GLY A 495 -7.77 -14.93 12.48
CA GLY A 495 -8.97 -15.73 12.31
C GLY A 495 -9.84 -15.68 13.56
N TRP A 496 -11.13 -15.39 13.39
CA TRP A 496 -12.18 -15.52 14.40
C TRP A 496 -13.01 -16.76 14.13
N GLY A 497 -13.24 -17.56 15.16
CA GLY A 497 -14.06 -18.76 15.02
C GLY A 497 -13.83 -19.78 16.12
N GLY A 498 -14.08 -21.04 15.77
CA GLY A 498 -13.87 -22.21 16.62
C GLY A 498 -14.91 -22.40 17.73
N GLY A 499 -15.97 -21.58 17.77
CA GLY A 499 -17.06 -21.70 18.72
C GLY A 499 -18.41 -21.96 18.06
N PRO A 500 -19.47 -22.18 18.84
CA PRO A 500 -20.80 -22.42 18.29
C PRO A 500 -21.29 -21.20 17.52
N GLU A 501 -21.90 -21.42 16.35
CA GLU A 501 -22.51 -20.39 15.50
C GLU A 501 -21.57 -19.33 14.91
N SER A 502 -20.25 -19.37 15.16
CA SER A 502 -19.29 -18.40 14.58
C SER A 502 -19.35 -18.37 13.05
N HIS A 503 -19.58 -19.51 12.40
CA HIS A 503 -19.70 -19.60 10.95
C HIS A 503 -20.98 -18.93 10.40
N ASP A 504 -22.08 -19.03 11.16
CA ASP A 504 -23.44 -18.73 10.70
C ASP A 504 -23.91 -17.32 11.13
N LYS A 505 -23.34 -16.78 12.22
CA LYS A 505 -23.72 -15.50 12.83
C LYS A 505 -22.52 -14.56 12.94
N GLU A 506 -22.73 -13.29 12.62
CA GLU A 506 -21.74 -12.21 12.82
C GLU A 506 -21.32 -12.17 14.29
N TYR A 507 -20.02 -12.27 14.54
CA TYR A 507 -19.45 -12.36 15.89
C TYR A 507 -20.12 -13.41 16.79
N GLY A 508 -20.55 -14.54 16.21
CA GLY A 508 -20.93 -15.72 16.98
C GLY A 508 -19.78 -16.12 17.93
N PRO A 509 -20.07 -16.75 19.09
CA PRO A 509 -19.07 -17.10 20.10
C PRO A 509 -17.78 -17.65 19.50
N GLY A 510 -16.66 -16.99 19.78
CA GLY A 510 -15.38 -17.29 19.17
C GLY A 510 -14.26 -16.47 19.79
N ARG A 511 -13.03 -16.67 19.29
CA ARG A 511 -11.84 -15.93 19.70
C ARG A 511 -10.98 -15.64 18.49
N SER A 512 -10.46 -14.41 18.38
CA SER A 512 -9.39 -14.10 17.44
C SER A 512 -8.09 -14.80 17.83
N GLN A 513 -7.50 -15.50 16.87
CA GLN A 513 -6.18 -16.13 16.94
C GLN A 513 -5.41 -15.89 15.63
N ILE A 514 -4.09 -15.97 15.64
CA ILE A 514 -3.29 -15.78 14.41
C ILE A 514 -2.96 -17.13 13.77
N GLY A 515 -3.38 -17.29 12.52
CA GLY A 515 -3.04 -18.41 11.66
C GLY A 515 -1.93 -18.07 10.67
N LEU A 516 -1.45 -19.10 9.99
CA LEU A 516 -0.48 -19.05 8.90
C LEU A 516 -1.05 -19.72 7.64
N ALA A 517 -0.82 -19.12 6.49
CA ALA A 517 -0.93 -19.76 5.19
C ALA A 517 0.36 -19.56 4.40
N VAL A 518 0.69 -20.53 3.53
CA VAL A 518 1.91 -20.54 2.74
C VAL A 518 1.57 -20.73 1.26
N SER A 519 2.33 -20.05 0.40
CA SER A 519 2.30 -20.21 -1.05
C SER A 519 3.70 -20.50 -1.58
N GLU A 520 3.77 -21.41 -2.55
CA GLU A 520 4.99 -21.65 -3.35
C GLU A 520 5.15 -20.63 -4.49
N TYR A 521 4.25 -19.64 -4.57
CA TYR A 521 4.21 -18.62 -5.62
C TYR A 521 4.47 -17.23 -5.02
N GLY A 522 5.04 -16.34 -5.83
CA GLY A 522 5.14 -14.92 -5.51
C GLY A 522 3.78 -14.22 -5.61
N ILE A 523 3.60 -13.09 -4.91
CA ILE A 523 2.33 -12.37 -4.88
C ILE A 523 1.86 -11.90 -6.29
N GLU A 524 2.79 -11.61 -7.18
CA GLU A 524 2.56 -11.21 -8.58
C GLU A 524 1.99 -12.31 -9.47
N GLU A 525 2.05 -13.56 -9.03
CA GLU A 525 1.50 -14.72 -9.76
C GLU A 525 0.03 -14.98 -9.43
N MET A 526 -0.50 -14.32 -8.40
CA MET A 526 -1.85 -14.53 -7.87
C MET A 526 -2.92 -13.63 -8.55
N PHE A 527 -2.62 -13.10 -9.75
CA PHE A 527 -3.41 -12.05 -10.43
C PHE A 527 -4.32 -12.52 -11.54
#